data_AF-A0A9Q1UXL1-F1
#
_entry.id   AF-A0A9Q1UXL1-F1
#
_cell.length_a   1.000
_cell.length_b   1.000
_cell.length_c   1.000
_cell.angle_alpha   90.00
_cell.angle_beta   90.00
_cell.angle_gamma   90.00
#
_symmetry.space_group_name_H-M   'P 1'
#
loop_
_entity.id
_entity.type
_entity.pdbx_description
1 polymer ?
#
loop_
_entity_poly.entity_id
_entity_poly.type
_entity_poly.pdbx_seq_one_letter_code
_entity_poly.pdbx_strand_id
1 'polypeptide(L)'
;MELTIERIDDKHFLPIGDFQCKIEDKPMESFLKCEAITCDRMGEGNTFLLVGEDDVIGYYTIKCNAMQFRVDNMNKVYPAIEISRLAVDYRYERQGYGSAILNYILESIYELKKEVGIKYVMLFSVPSAISFYKDKFKFLEFPEDVNILPAWELDGCKGMYAVLE
;
A
#
# COMPACT_ATOMS: atom_id res chain seq x y z
N MET A 1 -24.46 -4.76 4.29
CA MET A 1 -23.10 -4.93 4.83
C MET A 1 -22.57 -3.54 5.09
N GLU A 2 -22.48 -3.18 6.36
CA GLU A 2 -21.80 -1.95 6.77
C GLU A 2 -20.30 -2.23 6.71
N LEU A 3 -19.53 -1.32 6.09
CA LEU A 3 -18.09 -1.46 5.92
C LEU A 3 -17.42 -0.28 6.59
N THR A 4 -16.47 -0.55 7.46
CA THR A 4 -15.72 0.48 8.18
C THR A 4 -14.23 0.37 7.89
N ILE A 5 -13.57 1.52 7.89
CA ILE A 5 -12.10 1.57 7.87
C ILE A 5 -11.63 1.85 9.27
N GLU A 6 -10.80 0.96 9.81
CA GLU A 6 -10.31 1.03 11.17
C GLU A 6 -8.78 0.96 11.18
N ARG A 7 -8.14 1.75 12.05
CA ARG A 7 -6.69 1.62 12.29
C ARG A 7 -6.45 0.33 13.08
N ILE A 8 -5.43 -0.43 12.71
CA ILE A 8 -5.12 -1.71 13.37
C ILE A 8 -4.77 -1.48 14.86
N ASP A 9 -5.23 -2.39 15.71
CA ASP A 9 -4.93 -2.42 17.14
C ASP A 9 -5.09 -3.86 17.69
N ASP A 10 -4.90 -4.07 18.99
CA ASP A 10 -4.96 -5.39 19.62
C ASP A 10 -6.34 -6.07 19.49
N LYS A 11 -7.44 -5.32 19.36
CA LYS A 11 -8.80 -5.90 19.26
C LYS A 11 -8.96 -6.69 17.96
N HIS A 12 -8.14 -6.36 16.95
CA HIS A 12 -8.17 -6.99 15.64
C HIS A 12 -7.35 -8.28 15.56
N PHE A 13 -6.61 -8.66 16.62
CA PHE A 13 -5.72 -9.83 16.61
C PHE A 13 -6.43 -11.13 16.22
N LEU A 14 -7.66 -11.34 16.70
CA LEU A 14 -8.46 -12.52 16.33
C LEU A 14 -8.98 -12.42 14.88
N PRO A 15 -9.69 -11.34 14.47
CA PRO A 15 -10.17 -11.20 13.09
C PRO A 15 -9.11 -11.32 11.99
N ILE A 16 -7.90 -10.78 12.20
CA ILE A 16 -6.83 -10.88 11.19
C ILE A 16 -6.27 -12.30 11.05
N GLY A 17 -6.49 -13.17 12.05
CA GLY A 17 -6.05 -14.57 12.01
C GLY A 17 -6.69 -15.35 10.86
N ASP A 18 -7.93 -15.01 10.51
CA ASP A 18 -8.70 -15.63 9.43
C ASP A 18 -8.47 -14.98 8.06
N PHE A 19 -7.69 -13.90 8.00
CA PHE A 19 -7.36 -13.25 6.74
C PHE A 19 -6.52 -14.19 5.86
N GLN A 20 -6.90 -14.35 4.61
CA GLN A 20 -6.23 -15.26 3.70
C GLN A 20 -5.95 -14.60 2.34
N CYS A 21 -4.71 -14.72 1.89
CA CYS A 21 -4.31 -14.37 0.53
C CYS A 21 -4.06 -15.63 -0.30
N LYS A 22 -4.08 -15.46 -1.63
CA LYS A 22 -3.60 -16.48 -2.56
C LYS A 22 -2.11 -16.77 -2.34
N ILE A 23 -1.65 -17.89 -2.87
CA ILE A 23 -0.26 -18.37 -2.71
C ILE A 23 0.75 -17.30 -3.14
N GLU A 24 0.50 -16.62 -4.26
CA GLU A 24 1.35 -15.56 -4.80
C GLU A 24 1.46 -14.32 -3.89
N ASP A 25 0.48 -14.12 -3.00
CA ASP A 25 0.38 -12.96 -2.11
C ASP A 25 0.56 -13.34 -0.62
N LYS A 26 1.06 -14.55 -0.32
CA LYS A 26 1.31 -15.01 1.05
C LYS A 26 2.20 -14.09 1.91
N PRO A 27 3.17 -13.35 1.35
CA PRO A 27 3.88 -12.32 2.11
C PRO A 27 2.95 -11.24 2.68
N MET A 28 1.88 -10.87 1.97
CA MET A 28 0.90 -9.89 2.47
C MET A 28 0.10 -10.45 3.66
N GLU A 29 -0.30 -11.71 3.61
CA GLU A 29 -0.97 -12.36 4.74
C GLU A 29 -0.06 -12.46 5.97
N SER A 30 1.19 -12.86 5.74
CA SER A 30 2.18 -13.04 6.80
C SER A 30 2.50 -11.71 7.50
N PHE A 31 2.68 -10.63 6.73
CA PHE A 31 2.86 -9.29 7.26
C PHE A 31 1.68 -8.87 8.14
N LEU A 32 0.44 -9.03 7.68
CA LEU A 32 -0.74 -8.63 8.45
C LEU A 32 -0.80 -9.33 9.81
N LYS A 33 -0.57 -10.65 9.82
CA LYS A 33 -0.70 -11.49 11.02
C LYS A 33 0.46 -11.33 12.01
N CYS A 34 1.66 -11.09 11.52
CA CYS A 34 2.88 -11.15 12.33
C CYS A 34 3.48 -9.77 12.63
N GLU A 35 3.30 -8.79 11.75
CA GLU A 35 4.12 -7.57 11.73
C GLU A 35 3.30 -6.29 11.78
N ALA A 36 2.08 -6.27 11.24
CA ALA A 36 1.31 -5.04 11.05
C ALA A 36 1.04 -4.24 12.33
N ILE A 37 0.71 -4.90 13.46
CA ILE A 37 0.50 -4.23 14.74
C ILE A 37 1.79 -3.57 15.24
N THR A 38 2.93 -4.27 15.11
CA THR A 38 4.24 -3.73 15.51
C THR A 38 4.66 -2.58 14.60
N CYS A 39 4.49 -2.74 13.29
CA CYS A 39 4.76 -1.72 12.27
C CYS A 39 4.00 -0.41 12.57
N ASP A 40 2.71 -0.52 12.91
CA ASP A 40 1.88 0.64 13.28
C ASP A 40 2.34 1.30 14.57
N ARG A 41 2.59 0.51 15.62
CA ARG A 41 3.03 1.00 16.94
C ARG A 41 4.40 1.67 16.91
N MET A 42 5.32 1.16 16.10
CA MET A 42 6.67 1.70 15.96
C MET A 42 6.75 2.90 15.01
N GLY A 43 5.65 3.24 14.32
CA GLY A 43 5.61 4.35 13.38
C GLY A 43 6.35 4.08 12.07
N GLU A 44 6.57 2.80 11.73
CA GLU A 44 7.19 2.39 10.47
C GLU A 44 6.21 2.47 9.29
N GLY A 45 4.92 2.34 9.58
CA GLY A 45 3.82 2.55 8.65
C GLY A 45 2.49 2.40 9.36
N ASN A 46 1.51 3.22 8.98
CA ASN A 46 0.18 3.13 9.56
C ASN A 46 -0.64 2.08 8.81
N THR A 47 -1.18 1.11 9.54
CA THR A 47 -1.96 0.01 8.96
C THR A 47 -3.44 0.17 9.27
N PHE A 48 -4.26 0.01 8.25
CA PHE A 48 -5.71 0.14 8.32
C PHE A 48 -6.39 -1.07 7.72
N LEU A 49 -7.52 -1.45 8.29
CA LEU A 49 -8.34 -2.59 7.92
C LEU A 49 -9.64 -2.10 7.30
N LEU A 50 -10.11 -2.78 6.26
CA LEU A 50 -11.49 -2.71 5.81
C LEU A 50 -12.26 -3.85 6.50
N VAL A 51 -13.09 -3.48 7.46
CA VAL A 51 -13.79 -4.40 8.36
C VAL A 51 -15.25 -4.53 7.93
N GLY A 52 -15.73 -5.78 7.81
CA GLY A 52 -17.12 -6.14 7.64
C GLY A 52 -17.80 -6.44 8.99
N GLU A 53 -18.92 -7.16 8.98
CA GLU A 53 -19.63 -7.49 10.24
C GLU A 53 -18.81 -8.43 11.14
N ASP A 54 -18.15 -9.45 10.57
CA ASP A 54 -17.44 -10.47 11.34
C ASP A 54 -15.98 -10.68 10.90
N ASP A 55 -15.52 -9.97 9.86
CA ASP A 55 -14.28 -10.30 9.17
C ASP A 55 -13.52 -9.12 8.56
N VAL A 56 -12.23 -9.34 8.30
CA VAL A 56 -11.35 -8.38 7.62
C VAL A 56 -11.36 -8.68 6.13
N ILE A 57 -11.94 -7.78 5.35
CA ILE A 57 -12.09 -7.92 3.89
C ILE A 57 -10.80 -7.57 3.17
N GLY A 58 -10.05 -6.61 3.70
CA GLY A 58 -8.82 -6.12 3.12
C GLY A 58 -8.07 -5.25 4.11
N TYR A 59 -6.83 -4.92 3.76
CA TYR A 59 -6.03 -3.99 4.54
C TYR A 59 -5.07 -3.22 3.64
N TYR A 60 -4.55 -2.14 4.19
CA TYR A 60 -3.45 -1.41 3.57
C TYR A 60 -2.53 -0.81 4.63
N THR A 61 -1.29 -0.57 4.23
CA THR A 61 -0.30 0.14 5.04
C THR A 61 0.27 1.28 4.20
N ILE A 62 0.29 2.49 4.79
CA ILE A 62 0.94 3.66 4.18
C ILE A 62 2.05 4.20 5.07
N LYS A 63 3.11 4.72 4.45
CA LYS A 63 4.23 5.37 5.16
C LYS A 63 4.82 6.52 4.36
N CYS A 64 5.52 7.42 5.05
CA CYS A 64 6.29 8.47 4.40
C CYS A 64 7.47 7.85 3.64
N ASN A 65 7.75 8.35 2.44
CA ASN A 65 8.93 7.99 1.68
C ASN A 65 9.39 9.18 0.81
N ALA A 66 10.42 8.98 0.00
CA ALA A 66 10.87 9.93 -0.98
C ALA A 66 11.34 9.21 -2.25
N MET A 67 10.93 9.73 -3.40
CA MET A 67 11.46 9.29 -4.68
C MET A 67 12.75 10.04 -5.00
N GLN A 68 13.81 9.29 -5.29
CA GLN A 68 15.14 9.80 -5.59
C GLN A 68 15.45 9.63 -7.06
N PHE A 69 15.50 10.72 -7.81
CA PHE A 69 15.82 10.74 -9.24
C PHE A 69 17.27 11.15 -9.46
N ARG A 70 17.97 10.50 -10.39
CA ARG A 70 19.32 10.85 -10.78
C ARG A 70 19.29 11.77 -12.01
N VAL A 71 19.58 13.06 -11.80
CA VAL A 71 19.62 14.08 -12.86
C VAL A 71 21.02 14.70 -12.90
N ASP A 72 21.71 14.60 -14.02
CA ASP A 72 23.05 15.19 -14.23
C ASP A 72 24.06 14.85 -13.12
N ASN A 73 24.12 13.57 -12.70
CA ASN A 73 24.93 13.08 -11.57
C ASN A 73 24.57 13.65 -10.18
N MET A 74 23.42 14.31 -10.04
CA MET A 74 22.87 14.74 -8.75
C MET A 74 21.60 13.96 -8.41
N ASN A 75 21.39 13.72 -7.11
CA ASN A 75 20.13 13.16 -6.62
C ASN A 75 19.14 14.29 -6.37
N LYS A 76 18.02 14.27 -7.10
CA LYS A 76 16.83 15.08 -6.78
C LYS A 76 15.85 14.23 -5.99
N VAL A 77 15.52 14.68 -4.79
CA VAL A 77 14.64 13.96 -3.87
C VAL A 77 13.31 14.69 -3.79
N TYR A 78 12.21 13.96 -3.97
CA TYR A 78 10.86 14.50 -3.85
C TYR A 78 10.06 13.74 -2.80
N PRO A 79 9.25 14.43 -1.99
CA PRO A 79 8.46 13.79 -0.95
C PRO A 79 7.37 12.92 -1.56
N ALA A 80 7.19 11.74 -0.99
CA ALA A 80 6.23 10.75 -1.43
C ALA A 80 5.50 10.09 -0.26
N ILE A 81 4.31 9.56 -0.54
CA ILE A 81 3.69 8.54 0.32
C ILE A 81 3.86 7.20 -0.38
N GLU A 82 4.33 6.20 0.36
CA GLU A 82 4.37 4.83 -0.11
C GLU A 82 3.13 4.07 0.37
N ILE A 83 2.44 3.41 -0.56
CA ILE A 83 1.49 2.34 -0.24
C ILE A 83 2.32 1.06 -0.15
N SER A 84 2.79 0.75 1.06
CA SER A 84 3.74 -0.35 1.28
C SER A 84 3.06 -1.72 1.24
N ARG A 85 1.76 -1.78 1.56
CA ARG A 85 0.93 -2.97 1.50
C ARG A 85 -0.48 -2.60 1.05
N LEU A 86 -1.07 -3.43 0.19
CA LEU A 86 -2.48 -3.41 -0.17
C LEU A 86 -2.88 -4.84 -0.49
N ALA A 87 -3.80 -5.41 0.29
CA ALA A 87 -4.31 -6.74 0.01
C ALA A 87 -5.81 -6.81 0.29
N VAL A 88 -6.48 -7.67 -0.48
CA VAL A 88 -7.87 -8.05 -0.27
C VAL A 88 -7.84 -9.55 0.01
N ASP A 89 -8.61 -9.99 0.99
CA ASP A 89 -8.75 -11.41 1.27
C ASP A 89 -9.30 -12.13 0.02
N TYR A 90 -8.76 -13.30 -0.28
CA TYR A 90 -9.06 -14.01 -1.53
C TYR A 90 -10.56 -14.32 -1.70
N ARG A 91 -11.31 -14.42 -0.60
CA ARG A 91 -12.77 -14.63 -0.59
C ARG A 91 -13.52 -13.42 -1.17
N TYR A 92 -12.91 -12.24 -1.11
CA TYR A 92 -13.49 -10.95 -1.51
C TYR A 92 -12.84 -10.34 -2.76
N GLU A 93 -11.82 -10.98 -3.31
CA GLU A 93 -11.15 -10.50 -4.51
C GLU A 93 -12.10 -10.37 -5.72
N ARG A 94 -11.75 -9.43 -6.62
CA ARG A 94 -12.49 -9.11 -7.85
C ARG A 94 -13.93 -8.62 -7.63
N GLN A 95 -14.31 -8.27 -6.40
CA GLN A 95 -15.61 -7.66 -6.08
C GLN A 95 -15.56 -6.12 -5.99
N GLY A 96 -14.40 -5.51 -6.28
CA GLY A 96 -14.23 -4.05 -6.27
C GLY A 96 -13.58 -3.48 -5.01
N TYR A 97 -13.40 -4.27 -3.95
CA TYR A 97 -12.80 -3.79 -2.69
C TYR A 97 -11.39 -3.22 -2.85
N GLY A 98 -10.52 -3.85 -3.66
CA GLY A 98 -9.19 -3.31 -3.91
C GLY A 98 -9.24 -1.90 -4.53
N SER A 99 -10.20 -1.68 -5.45
CA SER A 99 -10.40 -0.36 -6.05
C SER A 99 -10.98 0.64 -5.05
N ALA A 100 -11.93 0.21 -4.20
CA ALA A 100 -12.50 1.06 -3.16
C ALA A 100 -11.44 1.50 -2.13
N ILE A 101 -10.61 0.56 -1.66
CA ILE A 101 -9.51 0.85 -0.73
C ILE A 101 -8.52 1.81 -1.38
N LEU A 102 -8.10 1.58 -2.64
CA LEU A 102 -7.13 2.47 -3.29
C LEU A 102 -7.69 3.88 -3.52
N ASN A 103 -8.97 4.02 -3.89
CA ASN A 103 -9.61 5.32 -3.96
C ASN A 103 -9.59 6.04 -2.60
N TYR A 104 -9.96 5.34 -1.53
CA TYR A 104 -9.93 5.89 -0.17
C TYR A 104 -8.52 6.35 0.24
N ILE A 105 -7.49 5.55 -0.07
CA ILE A 105 -6.09 5.91 0.19
C ILE A 105 -5.73 7.19 -0.57
N LEU A 106 -6.03 7.26 -1.87
CA LEU A 106 -5.69 8.42 -2.69
C LEU A 106 -6.41 9.68 -2.20
N GLU A 107 -7.71 9.60 -1.88
CA GLU A 107 -8.48 10.70 -1.28
C GLU A 107 -7.85 11.18 0.03
N SER A 108 -7.49 10.24 0.92
CA SER A 108 -6.82 10.57 2.20
C SER A 108 -5.47 11.26 1.98
N ILE A 109 -4.70 10.83 0.98
CA ILE A 109 -3.42 11.46 0.63
C ILE A 109 -3.63 12.85 0.02
N TYR A 110 -4.67 13.06 -0.79
CA TYR A 110 -5.01 14.38 -1.34
C TYR A 110 -5.40 15.37 -0.24
N GLU A 111 -6.12 14.93 0.79
CA GLU A 111 -6.40 15.76 1.96
C GLU A 111 -5.12 16.08 2.74
N LEU A 112 -4.27 15.07 2.98
CA LEU A 112 -2.99 15.26 3.67
C LEU A 112 -2.04 16.22 2.93
N LYS A 113 -2.04 16.19 1.59
CA LYS A 113 -1.24 17.08 0.73
C LYS A 113 -1.53 18.57 0.96
N LYS A 114 -2.69 18.92 1.53
CA LYS A 114 -3.04 20.32 1.87
C LYS A 114 -2.22 20.86 3.05
N GLU A 115 -1.68 19.97 3.89
CA GLU A 115 -0.93 20.33 5.09
C GLU A 115 0.58 20.04 4.96
N VAL A 116 0.95 18.99 4.22
CA VAL A 116 2.35 18.59 4.02
C VAL A 116 2.69 18.43 2.54
N GLY A 117 3.93 18.74 2.17
CA GLY A 117 4.37 18.63 0.79
C GLY A 117 4.41 17.17 0.32
N ILE A 118 3.55 16.80 -0.61
CA ILE A 118 3.51 15.47 -1.24
C ILE A 118 3.49 15.65 -2.76
N LYS A 119 4.48 15.07 -3.45
CA LYS A 119 4.55 15.11 -4.91
C LYS A 119 4.14 13.80 -5.55
N TYR A 120 4.49 12.68 -4.93
CA TYR A 120 4.27 11.35 -5.49
C TYR A 120 3.54 10.42 -4.51
N VAL A 121 2.76 9.50 -5.07
CA VAL A 121 2.40 8.26 -4.39
C VAL A 121 3.19 7.15 -5.06
N MET A 122 3.83 6.29 -4.29
CA MET A 122 4.65 5.20 -4.82
C MET A 122 4.25 3.86 -4.20
N LEU A 123 4.55 2.78 -4.91
CA LEU A 123 4.35 1.41 -4.44
C LEU A 123 5.28 0.46 -5.20
N PHE A 124 5.40 -0.76 -4.69
CA PHE A 124 6.07 -1.86 -5.35
C PHE A 124 5.04 -2.96 -5.62
N SER A 125 4.61 -3.09 -6.87
CA SER A 125 3.57 -4.02 -7.27
C SER A 125 4.15 -5.41 -7.50
N VAL A 126 3.48 -6.44 -6.97
CA VAL A 126 3.66 -7.81 -7.46
C VAL A 126 3.28 -7.90 -8.95
N PRO A 127 3.87 -8.83 -9.73
CA PRO A 127 3.62 -8.93 -11.17
C PRO A 127 2.14 -9.06 -11.56
N SER A 128 1.35 -9.81 -10.77
CA SER A 128 -0.08 -10.04 -11.02
C SER A 128 -0.95 -8.78 -10.86
N ALA A 129 -0.47 -7.77 -10.12
CA ALA A 129 -1.21 -6.55 -9.81
C ALA A 129 -0.82 -5.34 -10.66
N ILE A 130 0.17 -5.45 -11.55
CA ILE A 130 0.66 -4.31 -12.35
C ILE A 130 -0.47 -3.67 -13.18
N SER A 131 -1.30 -4.48 -13.84
CA SER A 131 -2.44 -3.98 -14.64
C SER A 131 -3.51 -3.30 -13.79
N PHE A 132 -3.70 -3.75 -12.54
CA PHE A 132 -4.61 -3.10 -11.61
C PHE A 132 -4.17 -1.64 -11.35
N TYR A 133 -2.90 -1.41 -11.01
CA TYR A 133 -2.41 -0.05 -10.76
C TYR A 133 -2.26 0.78 -12.04
N LYS A 134 -1.70 0.19 -13.12
CA LYS A 134 -1.42 0.89 -14.37
C LYS A 134 -2.68 1.24 -15.14
N ASP A 135 -3.55 0.27 -15.38
CA ASP A 135 -4.64 0.44 -16.33
C ASP A 135 -5.84 1.13 -15.67
N LYS A 136 -6.14 0.81 -14.40
CA LYS A 136 -7.27 1.40 -13.68
C LYS A 136 -6.92 2.72 -12.98
N PHE A 137 -5.74 2.84 -12.38
CA PHE A 137 -5.36 3.97 -11.55
C PHE A 137 -4.27 4.87 -12.16
N LYS A 138 -3.79 4.54 -13.37
CA LYS A 138 -2.83 5.34 -14.14
C LYS A 138 -1.49 5.54 -13.44
N PHE A 139 -1.12 4.60 -12.55
CA PHE A 139 0.24 4.54 -12.04
C PHE A 139 1.21 4.24 -13.20
N LEU A 140 2.34 4.92 -13.20
CA LEU A 140 3.43 4.75 -14.13
C LEU A 140 4.49 3.84 -13.49
N GLU A 141 5.22 3.08 -14.30
CA GLU A 141 6.40 2.36 -13.81
C GLU A 141 7.50 3.37 -13.45
N PHE A 142 8.30 3.07 -12.42
CA PHE A 142 9.45 3.92 -12.09
C PHE A 142 10.36 4.08 -13.31
N PRO A 143 10.75 5.31 -13.67
CA PRO A 143 11.74 5.51 -14.72
C PRO A 143 13.11 5.00 -14.26
N GLU A 144 13.99 4.71 -15.23
CA GLU A 144 15.29 4.06 -15.02
C GLU A 144 16.24 4.87 -14.11
N ASP A 145 16.03 6.18 -14.03
CA ASP A 145 16.82 7.12 -13.23
C ASP A 145 16.37 7.19 -11.76
N VAL A 146 15.35 6.43 -11.35
CA VAL A 146 14.95 6.33 -9.95
C VAL A 146 15.88 5.38 -9.20
N ASN A 147 16.54 5.89 -8.15
CA ASN A 147 17.29 5.07 -7.22
C ASN A 147 16.32 4.32 -6.28
N ILE A 148 16.38 2.99 -6.32
CA ILE A 148 15.64 2.12 -5.41
C ILE A 148 16.63 1.55 -4.39
N LEU A 149 16.32 1.66 -3.10
CA LEU A 149 17.07 0.95 -2.08
C LEU A 149 16.72 -0.54 -2.17
N PRO A 150 17.69 -1.43 -2.42
CA PRO A 150 17.41 -2.85 -2.51
C PRO A 150 16.95 -3.38 -1.15
N ALA A 151 15.82 -4.07 -1.15
CA ALA A 151 15.28 -4.77 0.01
C ALA A 151 14.74 -6.12 -0.45
N TRP A 152 14.95 -7.16 0.35
CA TRP A 152 14.55 -8.54 0.02
C TRP A 152 13.03 -8.67 -0.14
N GLU A 153 12.26 -7.84 0.57
CA GLU A 153 10.79 -7.75 0.45
C GLU A 153 10.31 -7.26 -0.92
N LEU A 154 11.19 -6.60 -1.68
CA LEU A 154 10.87 -6.03 -2.99
C LEU A 154 11.29 -6.95 -4.14
N ASP A 155 11.80 -8.15 -3.85
CA ASP A 155 12.22 -9.09 -4.89
C ASP A 155 11.05 -9.46 -5.80
N GLY A 156 11.28 -9.43 -7.11
CA GLY A 156 10.25 -9.62 -8.14
C GLY A 156 9.19 -8.52 -8.26
N CYS A 157 9.17 -7.51 -7.38
CA CYS A 157 8.22 -6.41 -7.45
C CYS A 157 8.62 -5.35 -8.49
N LYS A 158 7.63 -4.71 -9.10
CA LYS A 158 7.80 -3.58 -10.02
C LYS A 158 7.48 -2.27 -9.29
N GLY A 159 8.46 -1.37 -9.20
CA GLY A 159 8.23 -0.02 -8.68
C GLY A 159 7.29 0.78 -9.58
N MET A 160 6.27 1.40 -8.99
CA MET A 160 5.27 2.20 -9.69
C MET A 160 4.92 3.46 -8.90
N TYR A 161 4.61 4.55 -9.60
CA TYR A 161 4.27 5.84 -8.98
C TYR A 161 3.11 6.55 -9.68
N ALA A 162 2.43 7.42 -8.94
CA ALA A 162 1.48 8.39 -9.45
C ALA A 162 1.97 9.80 -9.08
N VAL A 163 1.73 10.75 -9.97
CA VAL A 163 1.97 12.17 -9.71
C VAL A 163 0.70 12.77 -9.11
N LEU A 164 0.82 13.43 -7.96
CA LEU A 164 -0.27 14.21 -7.39
C LEU A 164 -0.16 15.63 -7.93
N GLU A 165 -1.08 16.03 -8.80
CA GLU A 165 -1.21 17.42 -9.27
C GLU A 165 -1.58 18.37 -8.11
#